data_AF-A0A292QUY0-F1
#
_entry.id   AF-A0A292QUY0-F1
#
_cell.length_a   1.000
_cell.length_b   1.000
_cell.length_c   1.000
_cell.angle_alpha   90.00
_cell.angle_beta   90.00
_cell.angle_gamma   90.00
#
_symmetry.space_group_name_H-M   'P 1'
#
loop_
_entity.id
_entity.type
_entity.pdbx_description
1 polymer ?
#
loop_
_entity_poly.entity_id
_entity_poly.type
_entity_poly.pdbx_seq_one_letter_code
_entity_poly.pdbx_strand_id
1 'polypeptide(L)'
;MVANVTLKKAKQNKQDEFYTQIKDIEQELKHYKKHFLRKIVFCNCDDPEWSNFWKYFELNFDYLGLKKLISTHYEENKPSYKLEIIGDVTGDGKVDYKDIIKTPLKQNGDFRSPEAIEILKEADIVVTNPPFSLFREYIAQLMKYNKKFIIIGNQNAYTYKEIFTLIQQNKIWSGNKSGDMEFKVPDYYEPRATRYRQDETGQKWRSMGNICWFTNLDISKRHENLILYKQYNESEYPSYENYDAINIDKVTDIPLDYDGVMGVPITYLDKYNPKQFEIIELGIVGSCTFTNNRKMEILDKNGLSTGKFTYNAKGTLYKKYNPMLDKKPAFKDVETGELYSSIYARVLIRKRSS
;
A
#
# COMPACT_ATOMS: atom_id res chain seq x y z
N MET A 1 -3.93 29.41 17.68
CA MET A 1 -4.49 28.25 16.93
C MET A 1 -3.47 27.12 16.68
N VAL A 2 -2.50 26.87 17.59
CA VAL A 2 -1.43 25.86 17.37
C VAL A 2 -1.67 24.57 18.18
N ALA A 3 -2.37 24.64 19.32
CA ALA A 3 -2.59 23.48 20.21
C ALA A 3 -3.50 22.37 19.62
N ASN A 4 -4.50 22.72 18.81
CA ASN A 4 -5.43 21.73 18.22
C ASN A 4 -4.82 20.92 17.07
N VAL A 5 -3.77 21.44 16.41
CA VAL A 5 -3.05 20.71 15.36
C VAL A 5 -2.12 19.68 15.99
N THR A 6 -1.39 20.07 17.04
CA THR A 6 -0.45 19.19 17.76
C THR A 6 -1.17 18.04 18.47
N LEU A 7 -2.30 18.29 19.13
CA LEU A 7 -3.10 17.24 19.79
C LEU A 7 -3.74 16.26 18.79
N LYS A 8 -4.21 16.75 17.64
CA LYS A 8 -4.69 15.88 16.56
C LYS A 8 -3.56 15.03 15.96
N LYS A 9 -2.37 15.62 15.78
CA LYS A 9 -1.18 14.93 15.26
C LYS A 9 -0.67 13.86 16.23
N ALA A 10 -0.63 14.16 17.53
CA ALA A 10 -0.28 13.19 18.57
C ALA A 10 -1.31 12.04 18.69
N LYS A 11 -2.62 12.34 18.59
CA LYS A 11 -3.66 11.30 18.53
C LYS A 11 -3.58 10.45 17.26
N GLN A 12 -3.19 11.03 16.12
CA GLN A 12 -3.01 10.31 14.86
C GLN A 12 -1.79 9.39 14.89
N ASN A 13 -0.65 9.87 15.40
CA ASN A 13 0.57 9.06 15.56
C ASN A 13 0.35 7.83 16.45
N LYS A 14 -0.38 7.98 17.58
CA LYS A 14 -0.73 6.87 18.48
C LYS A 14 -1.65 5.82 17.84
N GLN A 15 -2.40 6.17 16.81
CA GLN A 15 -3.29 5.22 16.11
C GLN A 15 -2.57 4.45 14.99
N ASP A 16 -1.34 4.84 14.64
CA ASP A 16 -0.53 4.22 13.59
C ASP A 16 0.52 3.22 14.14
N GLU A 17 0.54 2.96 15.45
CA GLU A 17 1.39 1.94 16.08
C GLU A 17 0.82 0.53 15.85
N PHE A 18 1.25 -0.09 14.75
CA PHE A 18 0.82 -1.42 14.34
C PHE A 18 2.01 -2.39 14.31
N TYR A 19 2.13 -3.22 15.34
CA TYR A 19 3.22 -4.19 15.44
C TYR A 19 2.93 -5.41 14.57
N THR A 20 3.79 -5.61 13.57
CA THR A 20 3.65 -6.69 12.58
C THR A 20 4.04 -8.04 13.17
N GLN A 21 3.31 -9.10 12.84
CA GLN A 21 3.62 -10.46 13.30
C GLN A 21 4.80 -11.06 12.52
N ILE A 22 5.69 -11.78 13.21
CA ILE A 22 6.83 -12.47 12.56
C ILE A 22 6.39 -13.40 11.44
N LYS A 23 5.26 -14.11 11.61
CA LYS A 23 4.70 -15.01 10.59
C LYS A 23 4.38 -14.28 9.29
N ASP A 24 3.86 -13.05 9.36
CA ASP A 24 3.50 -12.28 8.16
C ASP A 24 4.77 -11.76 7.45
N ILE A 25 5.81 -11.43 8.21
CA ILE A 25 7.14 -11.07 7.70
C ILE A 25 7.77 -12.27 7.00
N GLU A 26 7.83 -13.44 7.65
CA GLU A 26 8.40 -14.67 7.08
C GLU A 26 7.71 -15.07 5.76
N GLN A 27 6.38 -15.01 5.73
CA GLN A 27 5.60 -15.37 4.55
C GLN A 27 5.84 -14.42 3.37
N GLU A 28 6.15 -13.15 3.62
CA GLU A 28 6.53 -12.21 2.57
C GLU A 28 8.01 -12.39 2.18
N LEU A 29 8.92 -12.32 3.14
CA LEU A 29 10.36 -12.20 2.91
C LEU A 29 10.99 -13.44 2.28
N LYS A 30 10.37 -14.62 2.39
CA LYS A 30 10.80 -15.84 1.68
C LYS A 30 10.90 -15.64 0.15
N HIS A 31 10.12 -14.71 -0.42
CA HIS A 31 10.12 -14.41 -1.85
C HIS A 31 11.33 -13.54 -2.28
N TYR A 32 12.08 -13.00 -1.33
CA TYR A 32 13.15 -12.01 -1.58
C TYR A 32 14.53 -12.51 -1.18
N LYS A 33 14.68 -13.74 -0.67
CA LYS A 33 15.94 -14.28 -0.14
C LYS A 33 17.16 -13.97 -1.00
N LYS A 34 17.06 -14.15 -2.33
CA LYS A 34 18.14 -13.89 -3.29
C LYS A 34 18.66 -12.46 -3.30
N HIS A 35 17.85 -11.49 -2.86
CA HIS A 35 18.19 -10.06 -2.87
C HIS A 35 19.01 -9.65 -1.65
N PHE A 36 19.04 -10.44 -0.57
CA PHE A 36 19.68 -10.06 0.70
C PHE A 36 21.17 -10.39 0.80
N LEU A 37 21.70 -11.25 -0.08
CA LEU A 37 23.09 -11.68 -0.02
C LEU A 37 24.06 -10.49 -0.09
N ARG A 38 24.91 -10.38 0.93
CA ARG A 38 25.92 -9.32 1.15
C ARG A 38 25.33 -7.92 1.19
N LYS A 39 24.05 -7.78 1.58
CA LYS A 39 23.38 -6.48 1.69
C LYS A 39 23.36 -5.94 3.10
N ILE A 40 23.31 -4.61 3.18
CA ILE A 40 23.00 -3.87 4.39
C ILE A 40 21.48 -3.66 4.45
N VAL A 41 20.83 -4.26 5.43
CA VAL A 41 19.38 -4.13 5.64
C VAL A 41 19.12 -3.11 6.75
N PHE A 42 18.18 -2.21 6.50
CA PHE A 42 17.73 -1.21 7.45
C PHE A 42 16.25 -1.37 7.78
N CYS A 43 15.94 -1.59 9.06
CA CYS A 43 14.60 -1.68 9.60
C CYS A 43 14.33 -0.41 10.41
N ASN A 44 13.72 0.62 9.82
CA ASN A 44 13.62 1.93 10.47
C ASN A 44 12.21 2.31 10.93
N CYS A 45 11.44 1.34 11.39
CA CYS A 45 10.17 1.54 12.06
C CYS A 45 9.96 0.47 13.13
N ASP A 46 9.21 0.84 14.17
CA ASP A 46 9.04 0.17 15.47
C ASP A 46 10.30 0.17 16.35
N ASP A 47 10.11 0.17 17.68
CA ASP A 47 11.19 0.01 18.66
C ASP A 47 12.00 -1.27 18.34
N PRO A 48 13.33 -1.18 18.12
CA PRO A 48 14.15 -2.31 17.70
C PRO A 48 14.09 -3.51 18.66
N GLU A 49 13.85 -3.28 19.95
CA GLU A 49 13.80 -4.33 20.97
C GLU A 49 12.56 -5.22 20.84
N TRP A 50 11.49 -4.72 20.21
CA TRP A 50 10.20 -5.42 20.05
C TRP A 50 9.80 -5.66 18.59
N SER A 51 10.56 -5.10 17.64
CA SER A 51 10.27 -5.20 16.22
C SER A 51 10.53 -6.61 15.69
N ASN A 52 9.49 -7.26 15.17
CA ASN A 52 9.65 -8.55 14.50
C ASN A 52 10.43 -8.45 13.18
N PHE A 53 10.57 -7.25 12.60
CA PHE A 53 11.47 -7.05 11.46
C PHE A 53 12.92 -7.22 11.88
N TRP A 54 13.34 -6.55 12.96
CA TRP A 54 14.67 -6.74 13.54
C TRP A 54 14.87 -8.20 13.92
N LYS A 55 13.91 -8.79 14.66
CA LYS A 55 14.01 -10.17 15.13
C LYS A 55 14.18 -11.17 13.98
N TYR A 56 13.44 -11.00 12.89
CA TYR A 56 13.56 -11.86 11.71
C TYR A 56 14.97 -11.80 11.13
N PHE A 57 15.53 -10.61 10.89
CA PHE A 57 16.85 -10.50 10.27
C PHE A 57 17.98 -10.87 11.22
N GLU A 58 17.87 -10.61 12.52
CA GLU A 58 18.81 -11.08 13.55
C GLU A 58 18.90 -12.61 13.50
N LEU A 59 17.76 -13.31 13.64
CA LEU A 59 17.73 -14.78 13.66
C LEU A 59 18.18 -15.43 12.35
N ASN A 60 18.13 -14.68 11.24
CA ASN A 60 18.45 -15.19 9.91
C ASN A 60 19.70 -14.52 9.30
N PHE A 61 20.52 -13.83 10.09
CA PHE A 61 21.62 -13.00 9.59
C PHE A 61 22.56 -13.79 8.66
N ASP A 62 23.10 -14.92 9.16
CA ASP A 62 24.00 -15.80 8.41
C ASP A 62 23.27 -16.54 7.29
N TYR A 63 22.05 -17.00 7.53
CA TYR A 63 21.24 -17.73 6.55
C TYR A 63 20.91 -16.90 5.30
N LEU A 64 20.70 -15.59 5.49
CA LEU A 64 20.49 -14.61 4.43
C LEU A 64 21.81 -14.08 3.86
N GLY A 65 22.93 -14.33 4.54
CA GLY A 65 24.26 -13.84 4.19
C GLY A 65 24.34 -12.32 4.23
N LEU A 66 23.71 -11.69 5.24
CA LEU A 66 23.73 -10.23 5.38
C LEU A 66 25.14 -9.71 5.61
N LYS A 67 25.41 -8.50 5.10
CA LYS A 67 26.64 -7.78 5.43
C LYS A 67 26.50 -7.03 6.76
N LYS A 68 25.32 -6.45 6.98
CA LYS A 68 25.02 -5.64 8.16
C LYS A 68 23.51 -5.52 8.33
N LEU A 69 23.06 -5.50 9.57
CA LEU A 69 21.69 -5.20 9.93
C LEU A 69 21.69 -3.92 10.77
N ILE A 70 20.78 -3.00 10.46
CA ILE A 70 20.63 -1.73 11.18
C ILE A 70 19.16 -1.55 11.56
N SER A 71 18.90 -1.01 12.74
CA SER A 71 17.57 -0.56 13.14
C SER A 71 17.64 0.73 13.94
N THR A 72 16.62 1.57 13.76
CA THR A 72 16.38 2.81 14.51
C THR A 72 14.89 3.02 14.65
N HIS A 73 14.45 3.70 15.70
CA HIS A 73 13.05 4.07 15.89
C HIS A 73 12.88 5.54 16.26
N TYR A 74 11.66 6.03 16.04
CA TYR A 74 11.26 7.36 16.46
C TYR A 74 10.97 7.40 17.96
N GLU A 75 11.48 8.42 18.63
CA GLU A 75 11.18 8.80 20.01
C GLU A 75 10.55 10.19 20.02
N GLU A 76 9.49 10.41 20.81
CA GLU A 76 8.77 11.69 20.75
C GLU A 76 9.55 12.83 21.42
N ASN A 77 10.10 12.58 22.61
CA ASN A 77 10.58 13.63 23.51
C ASN A 77 12.07 13.50 23.89
N LYS A 78 12.80 12.56 23.30
CA LYS A 78 14.21 12.30 23.64
C LYS A 78 14.99 11.79 22.43
N PRO A 79 16.33 11.86 22.47
CA PRO A 79 17.15 11.16 21.50
C PRO A 79 16.87 9.65 21.52
N SER A 80 16.98 9.05 20.34
CA SER A 80 16.78 7.61 20.13
C SER A 80 18.13 6.89 20.17
N TYR A 81 18.16 5.63 19.71
CA TYR A 81 19.37 4.83 19.56
C TYR A 81 19.32 4.02 18.26
N LYS A 82 20.48 3.54 17.83
CA LYS A 82 20.68 2.63 16.72
C LYS A 82 21.11 1.27 17.26
N LEU A 83 20.50 0.19 16.78
CA LEU A 83 21.06 -1.15 16.89
C LEU A 83 21.73 -1.54 15.59
N GLU A 84 22.88 -2.19 15.67
CA GLU A 84 23.53 -2.79 14.51
C GLU A 84 24.16 -4.14 14.82
N ILE A 85 24.16 -5.02 13.80
CA ILE A 85 24.92 -6.27 13.77
C ILE A 85 25.79 -6.21 12.52
N ILE A 86 27.10 -6.38 12.68
CA ILE A 86 28.11 -6.30 11.61
C ILE A 86 28.78 -7.65 11.31
N GLY A 87 28.41 -8.70 12.03
CA GLY A 87 29.03 -10.02 12.01
C GLY A 87 29.25 -10.54 13.43
N ASP A 88 30.01 -11.63 13.55
CA ASP A 88 30.40 -12.22 14.83
C ASP A 88 31.52 -11.37 15.45
N VAL A 89 31.14 -10.45 16.34
CA VAL A 89 32.07 -9.57 17.06
C VAL A 89 32.59 -10.22 18.33
N THR A 90 31.91 -11.26 18.83
CA THR A 90 32.35 -12.03 20.01
C THR A 90 33.43 -13.05 19.68
N GLY A 91 33.51 -13.50 18.43
CA GLY A 91 34.41 -14.54 17.96
C GLY A 91 33.98 -15.96 18.36
N ASP A 92 32.71 -16.17 18.73
CA ASP A 92 32.19 -17.48 19.17
C ASP A 92 31.70 -18.38 18.02
N GLY A 93 31.81 -17.88 16.78
CA GLY A 93 31.47 -18.57 15.54
C GLY A 93 30.00 -18.46 15.15
N LYS A 94 29.22 -17.61 15.83
CA LYS A 94 27.80 -17.37 15.54
C LYS A 94 27.51 -15.88 15.53
N VAL A 95 26.54 -15.47 14.71
CA VAL A 95 25.96 -14.13 14.79
C VAL A 95 24.65 -14.21 15.56
N ASP A 96 24.62 -13.68 16.78
CA ASP A 96 23.44 -13.70 17.64
C ASP A 96 23.23 -12.38 18.42
N TYR A 97 22.34 -12.42 19.42
CA TYR A 97 21.97 -11.26 20.23
C TYR A 97 23.15 -10.65 21.00
N LYS A 98 24.24 -11.40 21.23
CA LYS A 98 25.46 -10.89 21.88
C LYS A 98 26.28 -9.99 20.96
N ASP A 99 26.08 -10.08 19.64
CA ASP A 99 26.77 -9.26 18.65
C ASP A 99 26.09 -7.91 18.39
N ILE A 100 24.98 -7.63 19.10
CA ILE A 100 24.24 -6.38 18.97
C ILE A 100 25.04 -5.22 19.54
N ILE A 101 25.33 -4.25 18.69
CA ILE A 101 25.95 -2.98 19.08
C ILE A 101 24.85 -1.92 19.20
N LYS A 102 24.70 -1.36 20.41
CA LYS A 102 23.76 -0.27 20.70
C LYS A 102 24.49 1.07 20.77
N THR A 103 24.15 1.99 19.87
CA THR A 103 24.75 3.32 19.80
C THR A 103 23.69 4.42 20.03
N PRO A 104 23.85 5.31 21.01
CA PRO A 104 22.95 6.46 21.17
C PRO A 104 22.96 7.37 19.93
N LEU A 105 21.78 7.84 19.51
CA LEU A 105 21.65 8.88 18.51
C LEU A 105 21.62 10.25 19.19
N LYS A 106 21.99 11.31 18.48
CA LYS A 106 21.83 12.68 18.97
C LYS A 106 20.40 13.17 18.72
N GLN A 107 19.76 12.62 17.70
CA GLN A 107 18.40 12.97 17.31
C GLN A 107 17.40 11.87 17.71
N ASN A 108 16.12 12.16 17.52
CA ASN A 108 15.03 11.33 17.98
C ASN A 108 14.67 10.16 17.04
N GLY A 109 15.49 9.87 16.03
CA GLY A 109 15.28 8.75 15.11
C GLY A 109 14.12 8.91 14.11
N ASP A 110 13.55 10.12 13.98
CA ASP A 110 12.65 10.43 12.85
C ASP A 110 13.36 10.12 11.53
N PHE A 111 12.71 9.42 10.60
CA PHE A 111 13.30 9.00 9.33
C PHE A 111 13.79 10.18 8.46
N ARG A 112 13.33 11.40 8.76
CA ARG A 112 13.71 12.65 8.09
C ARG A 112 14.93 13.32 8.73
N SER A 113 15.31 12.91 9.93
CA SER A 113 16.45 13.47 10.64
C SER A 113 17.76 13.24 9.87
N PRO A 114 18.71 14.20 9.87
CA PRO A 114 20.02 14.02 9.26
C PRO A 114 20.72 12.72 9.64
N GLU A 115 20.70 12.31 10.92
CA GLU A 115 21.30 11.04 11.34
C GLU A 115 20.62 9.82 10.71
N ALA A 116 19.28 9.78 10.67
CA ALA A 116 18.55 8.69 10.01
C ALA A 116 18.77 8.68 8.49
N ILE A 117 18.96 9.85 7.87
CA ILE A 117 19.29 9.97 6.44
C ILE A 117 20.68 9.40 6.14
N GLU A 118 21.68 9.65 6.99
CA GLU A 118 23.02 9.06 6.80
C GLU A 118 22.98 7.53 6.94
N ILE A 119 22.23 7.01 7.91
CA ILE A 119 22.00 5.56 8.04
C ILE A 119 21.27 5.00 6.81
N LEU A 120 20.24 5.71 6.32
CA LEU A 120 19.53 5.33 5.10
C LEU A 120 20.48 5.28 3.90
N LYS A 121 21.40 6.24 3.77
CA LYS A 121 22.40 6.28 2.70
C LYS A 121 23.34 5.07 2.74
N GLU A 122 23.72 4.60 3.92
CA GLU A 122 24.52 3.37 4.11
C GLU A 122 23.75 2.11 3.67
N ALA A 123 22.44 2.05 3.93
CA ALA A 123 21.64 0.86 3.68
C ALA A 123 21.44 0.54 2.18
N ASP A 124 21.41 -0.74 1.83
CA ASP A 124 21.05 -1.21 0.49
C ASP A 124 19.53 -1.39 0.35
N ILE A 125 18.92 -2.03 1.36
CA ILE A 125 17.52 -2.44 1.35
C ILE A 125 16.84 -1.98 2.65
N VAL A 126 15.69 -1.32 2.53
CA VAL A 126 14.84 -0.94 3.65
C VAL A 126 13.68 -1.92 3.79
N VAL A 127 13.50 -2.52 4.97
CA VAL A 127 12.43 -3.51 5.20
C VAL A 127 11.70 -3.19 6.50
N THR A 128 10.45 -2.73 6.41
CA THR A 128 9.76 -2.20 7.59
C THR A 128 8.25 -1.97 7.43
N ASN A 129 7.58 -1.55 8.51
CA ASN A 129 6.20 -1.06 8.53
C ASN A 129 6.15 0.45 8.81
N PRO A 130 6.19 1.33 7.79
CA PRO A 130 6.18 2.77 7.99
C PRO A 130 4.83 3.28 8.50
N PRO A 131 4.79 4.44 9.19
CA PRO A 131 3.54 5.09 9.55
C PRO A 131 2.69 5.37 8.30
N PHE A 132 1.46 4.84 8.27
CA PHE A 132 0.60 4.95 7.09
C PHE A 132 0.24 6.40 6.74
N SER A 133 0.14 7.27 7.74
CA SER A 133 -0.07 8.71 7.55
C SER A 133 1.09 9.41 6.82
N LEU A 134 2.31 8.88 6.89
CA LEU A 134 3.52 9.44 6.27
C LEU A 134 3.98 8.66 5.03
N PHE A 135 3.18 7.68 4.56
CA PHE A 135 3.57 6.75 3.51
C PHE A 135 4.06 7.41 2.21
N ARG A 136 3.38 8.49 1.75
CA ARG A 136 3.77 9.23 0.52
C ARG A 136 5.14 9.89 0.67
N GLU A 137 5.36 10.56 1.80
CA GLU A 137 6.63 11.23 2.11
C GLU A 137 7.77 10.21 2.24
N TYR A 138 7.48 9.09 2.90
CA TYR A 138 8.41 8.00 3.10
C TYR A 138 8.85 7.35 1.78
N ILE A 139 7.90 6.98 0.89
CA ILE A 139 8.22 6.49 -0.46
C ILE A 139 9.03 7.53 -1.25
N ALA A 140 8.65 8.80 -1.22
CA ALA A 140 9.38 9.86 -1.92
C ALA A 140 10.85 9.95 -1.46
N GLN A 141 11.11 9.79 -0.16
CA GLN A 141 12.46 9.72 0.39
C GLN A 141 13.23 8.47 -0.08
N LEU A 142 12.62 7.28 -0.01
CA LEU A 142 13.27 6.05 -0.48
C LEU A 142 13.64 6.13 -1.97
N MET A 143 12.74 6.69 -2.79
CA MET A 143 12.99 6.91 -4.21
C MET A 143 14.08 7.97 -4.44
N LYS A 144 14.08 9.08 -3.67
CA LYS A 144 15.12 10.13 -3.74
C LYS A 144 16.52 9.57 -3.50
N TYR A 145 16.66 8.63 -2.57
CA TYR A 145 17.94 7.99 -2.25
C TYR A 145 18.17 6.68 -3.01
N ASN A 146 17.36 6.37 -4.03
CA ASN A 146 17.47 5.16 -4.87
C ASN A 146 17.52 3.85 -4.07
N LYS A 147 16.74 3.77 -2.98
CA LYS A 147 16.77 2.60 -2.09
C LYS A 147 15.93 1.46 -2.64
N LYS A 148 16.40 0.24 -2.41
CA LYS A 148 15.56 -0.94 -2.54
C LYS A 148 14.73 -1.09 -1.28
N PHE A 149 13.51 -1.59 -1.39
CA PHE A 149 12.65 -1.71 -0.21
C PHE A 149 11.58 -2.79 -0.31
N ILE A 150 11.12 -3.25 0.85
CA ILE A 150 9.95 -4.12 1.05
C ILE A 150 9.21 -3.57 2.27
N ILE A 151 8.11 -2.86 2.05
CA ILE A 151 7.45 -2.14 3.14
C ILE A 151 5.94 -2.39 3.17
N ILE A 152 5.37 -2.34 4.35
CA ILE A 152 3.92 -2.49 4.53
C ILE A 152 3.23 -1.16 4.23
N GLY A 153 2.07 -1.23 3.60
CA GLY A 153 1.20 -0.08 3.39
C GLY A 153 -0.26 -0.49 3.28
N ASN A 154 -1.10 0.51 3.09
CA ASN A 154 -2.51 0.31 2.80
C ASN A 154 -2.76 0.33 1.28
N GLN A 155 -3.61 -0.55 0.76
CA GLN A 155 -3.97 -0.61 -0.66
C GLN A 155 -4.53 0.72 -1.19
N ASN A 156 -5.13 1.55 -0.33
CA ASN A 156 -5.59 2.88 -0.74
C ASN A 156 -4.44 3.74 -1.31
N ALA A 157 -3.19 3.48 -0.89
CA ALA A 157 -2.02 4.18 -1.37
C ALA A 157 -1.78 3.99 -2.87
N TYR A 158 -2.30 2.93 -3.50
CA TYR A 158 -2.26 2.76 -4.95
C TYR A 158 -2.93 3.91 -5.71
N THR A 159 -3.89 4.60 -5.11
CA THR A 159 -4.63 5.69 -5.76
C THR A 159 -3.99 7.07 -5.54
N TYR A 160 -2.96 7.16 -4.71
CA TYR A 160 -2.22 8.41 -4.51
C TYR A 160 -1.44 8.72 -5.78
N LYS A 161 -1.61 9.94 -6.32
CA LYS A 161 -1.08 10.34 -7.63
C LYS A 161 0.40 9.98 -7.83
N GLU A 162 1.26 10.28 -6.85
CA GLU A 162 2.70 10.01 -6.95
C GLU A 162 3.02 8.52 -6.88
N ILE A 163 2.29 7.76 -6.06
CA ILE A 163 2.47 6.31 -5.92
C ILE A 163 1.98 5.61 -7.18
N PHE A 164 0.80 5.96 -7.69
CA PHE A 164 0.28 5.42 -8.94
C PHE A 164 1.22 5.69 -10.11
N THR A 165 1.77 6.91 -10.20
CA THR A 165 2.74 7.27 -11.24
C THR A 165 3.97 6.35 -11.20
N LEU A 166 4.49 6.04 -10.01
CA LEU A 166 5.60 5.10 -9.87
C LEU A 166 5.23 3.67 -10.28
N ILE A 167 4.00 3.22 -10.00
CA ILE A 167 3.50 1.90 -10.41
C ILE A 167 3.35 1.80 -11.92
N GLN A 168 2.70 2.80 -12.53
CA GLN A 168 2.53 2.92 -13.98
C GLN A 168 3.89 2.89 -14.70
N GLN A 169 4.89 3.58 -14.14
CA GLN A 169 6.27 3.59 -14.65
C GLN A 169 7.08 2.32 -14.30
N ASN A 170 6.46 1.30 -13.69
CA ASN A 170 7.11 0.07 -13.25
C ASN A 170 8.29 0.29 -12.28
N LYS A 171 8.29 1.37 -11.51
CA LYS A 171 9.34 1.69 -10.52
C LYS A 171 9.07 1.07 -9.15
N ILE A 172 7.81 0.87 -8.82
CA ILE A 172 7.35 0.19 -7.60
C ILE A 172 6.19 -0.74 -7.96
N TRP A 173 5.95 -1.78 -7.18
CA TRP A 173 4.85 -2.72 -7.36
C TRP A 173 4.41 -3.32 -6.02
N SER A 174 3.28 -4.02 -6.06
CA SER A 174 2.79 -4.82 -4.95
C SER A 174 3.75 -5.97 -4.65
N GLY A 175 4.00 -6.22 -3.38
CA GLY A 175 4.69 -7.42 -2.92
C GLY A 175 3.82 -8.68 -3.08
N ASN A 176 4.21 -9.75 -2.40
CA ASN A 176 3.59 -11.04 -2.60
C ASN A 176 2.22 -11.15 -1.90
N LYS A 177 2.09 -10.69 -0.65
CA LYS A 177 0.84 -10.73 0.11
C LYS A 177 0.08 -9.40 0.07
N SER A 178 -1.24 -9.50 -0.10
CA SER A 178 -2.19 -8.39 -0.02
C SER A 178 -3.53 -8.89 0.54
N GLY A 179 -4.18 -8.11 1.40
CA GLY A 179 -5.47 -8.43 2.00
C GLY A 179 -5.49 -8.31 3.53
N ASP A 180 -6.12 -9.28 4.17
CA ASP A 180 -6.27 -9.33 5.63
C ASP A 180 -4.91 -9.55 6.32
N MET A 181 -4.56 -8.62 7.21
CA MET A 181 -3.44 -8.73 8.12
C MET A 181 -3.85 -8.26 9.51
N GLU A 182 -3.24 -8.85 10.54
CA GLU A 182 -3.53 -8.54 11.93
C GLU A 182 -2.26 -8.07 12.65
N PHE A 183 -2.42 -7.04 13.46
CA PHE A 183 -1.34 -6.36 14.16
C PHE A 183 -1.62 -6.37 15.65
N LYS A 184 -0.55 -6.47 16.43
CA LYS A 184 -0.59 -6.11 17.84
C LYS A 184 -0.70 -4.58 17.93
N VAL A 185 -1.51 -4.10 18.87
CA VAL A 185 -1.69 -2.66 19.13
C VAL A 185 -1.44 -2.35 20.61
N PRO A 186 -1.05 -1.10 20.95
CA PRO A 186 -0.77 -0.70 22.32
C PRO A 186 -1.98 -0.83 23.27
N ASP A 187 -1.71 -0.89 24.57
CA ASP A 187 -2.74 -1.05 25.60
C ASP A 187 -3.73 0.12 25.64
N TYR A 188 -3.32 1.31 25.22
CA TYR A 188 -4.21 2.47 25.12
C TYR A 188 -5.12 2.44 23.87
N TYR A 189 -5.02 1.43 23.00
CA TYR A 189 -5.86 1.32 21.82
C TYR A 189 -7.31 0.97 22.23
N GLU A 190 -8.26 1.78 21.78
CA GLU A 190 -9.67 1.59 22.12
C GLU A 190 -10.30 0.39 21.36
N PRO A 191 -11.04 -0.49 22.06
CA PRO A 191 -11.83 -1.54 21.42
C PRO A 191 -12.75 -0.99 20.32
N ARG A 192 -12.99 -1.77 19.25
CA ARG A 192 -14.08 -1.48 18.30
C ARG A 192 -14.88 -2.75 18.07
N ALA A 193 -16.13 -2.57 17.64
CA ALA A 193 -17.06 -3.67 17.38
C ALA A 193 -16.56 -4.67 16.31
N THR A 194 -15.74 -4.22 15.36
CA THR A 194 -15.22 -5.07 14.29
C THR A 194 -13.70 -5.04 14.23
N ARG A 195 -13.13 -6.15 13.74
CA ARG A 195 -11.69 -6.29 13.48
C ARG A 195 -10.82 -5.91 14.69
N TYR A 196 -11.28 -6.29 15.88
CA TYR A 196 -10.61 -6.15 17.16
C TYR A 196 -10.77 -7.46 17.93
N ARG A 197 -9.71 -7.88 18.60
CA ARG A 197 -9.79 -8.93 19.62
C ARG A 197 -8.76 -8.64 20.72
N GLN A 198 -8.96 -9.26 21.87
CA GLN A 198 -8.00 -9.31 22.96
C GLN A 198 -7.73 -10.78 23.26
N ASP A 199 -6.48 -11.16 23.42
CA ASP A 199 -6.13 -12.55 23.78
C ASP A 199 -6.10 -12.76 25.30
N GLU A 200 -5.83 -14.00 25.70
CA GLU A 200 -5.81 -14.45 27.10
C GLU A 200 -4.79 -13.70 27.98
N THR A 201 -3.75 -13.11 27.39
CA THR A 201 -2.73 -12.32 28.11
C THR A 201 -3.14 -10.86 28.31
N GLY A 202 -4.27 -10.46 27.74
CA GLY A 202 -4.71 -9.07 27.70
C GLY A 202 -4.16 -8.27 26.52
N GLN A 203 -3.36 -8.87 25.64
CA GLN A 203 -2.82 -8.21 24.45
C GLN A 203 -3.95 -7.88 23.47
N LYS A 204 -3.99 -6.62 23.03
CA LYS A 204 -4.95 -6.10 22.05
C LYS A 204 -4.47 -6.31 20.61
N TRP A 205 -5.41 -6.64 19.73
CA TRP A 205 -5.15 -6.93 18.32
C TRP A 205 -6.10 -6.19 17.39
N ARG A 206 -5.59 -5.83 16.21
CA ARG A 206 -6.34 -5.18 15.13
C ARG A 206 -6.12 -5.83 13.80
N SER A 207 -7.18 -6.15 13.08
CA SER A 207 -7.07 -6.59 11.69
C SER A 207 -7.51 -5.52 10.69
N MET A 208 -6.91 -5.54 9.51
CA MET A 208 -7.26 -4.65 8.39
C MET A 208 -7.23 -5.46 7.10
N GLY A 209 -8.23 -5.27 6.24
CA GLY A 209 -8.44 -6.09 5.05
C GLY A 209 -7.85 -5.55 3.76
N ASN A 210 -7.15 -4.43 3.87
CA ASN A 210 -6.59 -3.69 2.75
C ASN A 210 -5.11 -3.38 3.03
N ILE A 211 -4.40 -4.30 3.68
CA ILE A 211 -2.96 -4.20 3.88
C ILE A 211 -2.26 -4.90 2.73
N CYS A 212 -1.12 -4.37 2.31
CA CYS A 212 -0.31 -4.94 1.26
C CYS A 212 1.16 -4.58 1.45
N TRP A 213 2.03 -5.35 0.83
CA TRP A 213 3.43 -5.01 0.71
C TRP A 213 3.67 -4.16 -0.54
N PHE A 214 4.61 -3.22 -0.46
CA PHE A 214 5.13 -2.42 -1.57
C PHE A 214 6.62 -2.68 -1.71
N THR A 215 7.08 -2.86 -2.94
CA THR A 215 8.48 -3.15 -3.21
C THR A 215 8.93 -2.66 -4.58
N ASN A 216 10.24 -2.56 -4.78
CA ASN A 216 10.90 -2.41 -6.06
C ASN A 216 11.98 -3.49 -6.28
N LEU A 217 11.85 -4.62 -5.57
CA LEU A 217 12.62 -5.86 -5.72
C LEU A 217 11.79 -6.90 -6.45
N ASP A 218 12.42 -7.56 -7.42
CA ASP A 218 11.70 -8.43 -8.35
C ASP A 218 11.33 -9.78 -7.71
N ILE A 219 10.08 -10.21 -7.91
CA ILE A 219 9.52 -11.46 -7.35
C ILE A 219 8.78 -12.23 -8.44
N SER A 220 8.70 -13.55 -8.30
CA SER A 220 8.07 -14.42 -9.30
C SER A 220 6.61 -14.06 -9.58
N LYS A 221 5.83 -13.72 -8.53
CA LYS A 221 4.42 -13.32 -8.64
C LYS A 221 4.17 -12.22 -9.67
N ARG A 222 5.10 -11.28 -9.80
CA ARG A 222 5.02 -10.14 -10.74
C ARG A 222 5.00 -10.56 -12.21
N HIS A 223 5.43 -11.79 -12.50
CA HIS A 223 5.52 -12.35 -13.84
C HIS A 223 4.48 -13.43 -14.11
N GLU A 224 3.56 -13.67 -13.16
CA GLU A 224 2.46 -14.61 -13.34
C GLU A 224 1.40 -14.01 -14.26
N ASN A 225 0.97 -14.77 -15.28
CA ASN A 225 -0.14 -14.37 -16.12
C ASN A 225 -1.45 -14.62 -15.39
N LEU A 226 -2.36 -13.65 -15.45
CA LEU A 226 -3.75 -13.86 -15.13
C LEU A 226 -4.39 -14.80 -16.15
N ILE A 227 -5.02 -15.86 -15.65
CA ILE A 227 -5.81 -16.77 -16.49
C ILE A 227 -7.13 -16.07 -16.82
N LEU A 228 -7.32 -15.76 -18.11
CA LEU A 228 -8.54 -15.14 -18.63
C LEU A 228 -9.43 -16.22 -19.25
N TYR A 229 -10.71 -16.23 -18.89
CA TYR A 229 -11.65 -17.26 -19.34
C TYR A 229 -13.05 -16.72 -19.64
N LYS A 230 -13.30 -15.43 -19.37
CA LYS A 230 -14.56 -14.77 -19.73
C LYS A 230 -14.51 -14.29 -21.18
N GLN A 231 -15.66 -14.31 -21.84
CA GLN A 231 -15.87 -13.66 -23.14
C GLN A 231 -16.59 -12.34 -22.95
N TYR A 232 -16.25 -11.37 -23.77
CA TYR A 232 -16.87 -10.07 -23.77
C TYR A 232 -18.31 -10.14 -24.29
N ASN A 233 -19.19 -9.40 -23.63
CA ASN A 233 -20.54 -9.12 -24.09
C ASN A 233 -20.99 -7.75 -23.55
N GLU A 234 -21.69 -6.97 -24.37
CA GLU A 234 -22.03 -5.59 -24.02
C GLU A 234 -22.93 -5.49 -22.78
N SER A 235 -23.77 -6.49 -22.53
CA SER A 235 -24.70 -6.51 -21.40
C SER A 235 -24.03 -6.63 -20.02
N GLU A 236 -22.93 -7.38 -19.92
CA GLU A 236 -22.22 -7.60 -18.64
C GLU A 236 -21.06 -6.63 -18.43
N TYR A 237 -20.55 -6.03 -19.50
CA TYR A 237 -19.38 -5.15 -19.50
C TYR A 237 -19.73 -3.74 -19.97
N PRO A 238 -20.47 -2.95 -19.16
CA PRO A 238 -20.97 -1.66 -19.56
C PRO A 238 -19.83 -0.66 -19.80
N SER A 239 -19.97 0.15 -20.86
CA SER A 239 -19.05 1.23 -21.18
C SER A 239 -19.19 2.41 -20.21
N TYR A 240 -18.11 3.18 -20.06
CA TYR A 240 -18.16 4.47 -19.37
C TYR A 240 -18.73 5.56 -20.28
N GLU A 241 -19.43 6.51 -19.69
CA GLU A 241 -20.01 7.65 -20.41
C GLU A 241 -18.98 8.77 -20.66
N ASN A 242 -17.91 8.80 -19.87
CA ASN A 242 -16.90 9.87 -19.89
C ASN A 242 -15.49 9.40 -20.23
N TYR A 243 -15.34 8.16 -20.73
CA TYR A 243 -14.09 7.59 -21.20
C TYR A 243 -14.35 6.42 -22.14
N ASP A 244 -13.55 6.26 -23.18
CA ASP A 244 -13.65 5.12 -24.11
C ASP A 244 -13.02 3.85 -23.50
N ALA A 245 -13.74 3.24 -22.57
CA ALA A 245 -13.37 1.99 -21.90
C ALA A 245 -14.61 1.27 -21.34
N ILE A 246 -14.47 -0.03 -21.10
CA ILE A 246 -15.50 -0.84 -20.42
C ILE A 246 -15.20 -0.98 -18.93
N ASN A 247 -16.24 -1.11 -18.12
CA ASN A 247 -16.13 -1.38 -16.70
C ASN A 247 -16.02 -2.88 -16.42
N ILE A 248 -14.98 -3.25 -15.67
CA ILE A 248 -14.80 -4.59 -15.14
C ILE A 248 -14.98 -4.55 -13.61
N ASP A 249 -16.02 -5.22 -13.10
CA ASP A 249 -16.32 -5.17 -11.68
C ASP A 249 -15.39 -6.04 -10.82
N LYS A 250 -14.88 -7.15 -11.37
CA LYS A 250 -13.95 -8.05 -10.69
C LYS A 250 -12.79 -8.41 -11.61
N VAL A 251 -11.59 -8.54 -11.03
CA VAL A 251 -10.38 -8.94 -11.79
C VAL A 251 -10.55 -10.29 -12.51
N THR A 252 -11.34 -11.21 -11.94
CA THR A 252 -11.67 -12.50 -12.55
C THR A 252 -12.54 -12.39 -13.80
N ASP A 253 -13.16 -11.25 -14.01
CA ASP A 253 -14.12 -11.02 -15.09
C ASP A 253 -13.45 -10.34 -16.29
N ILE A 254 -12.12 -10.12 -16.27
CA ILE A 254 -11.42 -9.56 -17.42
C ILE A 254 -11.61 -10.48 -18.64
N PRO A 255 -12.23 -10.01 -19.74
CA PRO A 255 -12.52 -10.83 -20.89
C PRO A 255 -11.26 -11.14 -21.70
N LEU A 256 -11.15 -12.35 -22.25
CA LEU A 256 -10.00 -12.82 -23.01
C LEU A 256 -9.96 -12.31 -24.47
N ASP A 257 -11.11 -11.88 -24.99
CA ASP A 257 -11.39 -11.49 -26.38
C ASP A 257 -11.68 -9.98 -26.57
N TYR A 258 -11.44 -9.15 -25.56
CA TYR A 258 -11.50 -7.68 -25.66
C TYR A 258 -10.10 -7.04 -25.65
N ASP A 259 -9.81 -6.23 -26.65
CA ASP A 259 -8.51 -5.55 -26.82
C ASP A 259 -8.54 -4.05 -26.48
N GLY A 260 -9.73 -3.49 -26.25
CA GLY A 260 -9.90 -2.09 -25.86
C GLY A 260 -9.41 -1.80 -24.43
N VAL A 261 -9.57 -0.55 -24.00
CA VAL A 261 -9.25 -0.15 -22.62
C VAL A 261 -10.31 -0.68 -21.65
N MET A 262 -9.86 -1.19 -20.51
CA MET A 262 -10.69 -1.77 -19.45
C MET A 262 -10.42 -1.06 -18.13
N GLY A 263 -11.47 -0.60 -17.45
CA GLY A 263 -11.38 -0.11 -16.09
C GLY A 263 -11.57 -1.24 -15.08
N VAL A 264 -10.48 -1.66 -14.43
CA VAL A 264 -10.47 -2.74 -13.43
C VAL A 264 -10.39 -2.19 -12.00
N PRO A 265 -10.81 -2.96 -10.96
CA PRO A 265 -10.66 -2.51 -9.57
C PRO A 265 -9.19 -2.26 -9.21
N ILE A 266 -8.89 -1.35 -8.28
CA ILE A 266 -7.52 -1.07 -7.82
C ILE A 266 -6.78 -2.30 -7.26
N THR A 267 -7.53 -3.29 -6.75
CA THR A 267 -6.98 -4.56 -6.26
C THR A 267 -6.33 -5.38 -7.37
N TYR A 268 -6.59 -5.06 -8.64
CA TYR A 268 -5.87 -5.61 -9.78
C TYR A 268 -4.35 -5.44 -9.68
N LEU A 269 -3.86 -4.35 -9.07
CA LEU A 269 -2.42 -4.07 -8.95
C LEU A 269 -1.66 -5.12 -8.14
N ASP A 270 -2.36 -5.94 -7.34
CA ASP A 270 -1.79 -7.10 -6.66
C ASP A 270 -1.39 -8.23 -7.63
N LYS A 271 -2.06 -8.29 -8.79
CA LYS A 271 -1.91 -9.32 -9.82
C LYS A 271 -1.35 -8.76 -11.13
N TYR A 272 -0.85 -7.53 -11.10
CA TYR A 272 -0.39 -6.85 -12.29
C TYR A 272 0.90 -7.48 -12.80
N ASN A 273 0.84 -8.00 -14.03
CA ASN A 273 1.99 -8.41 -14.80
C ASN A 273 2.17 -7.48 -16.00
N PRO A 274 3.27 -6.70 -16.05
CA PRO A 274 3.49 -5.72 -17.11
C PRO A 274 3.80 -6.34 -18.48
N LYS A 275 4.07 -7.66 -18.56
CA LYS A 275 4.18 -8.36 -19.84
C LYS A 275 2.80 -8.69 -20.42
N GLN A 276 1.79 -8.88 -19.58
CA GLN A 276 0.45 -9.24 -20.01
C GLN A 276 -0.42 -8.00 -20.29
N PHE A 277 -0.28 -6.98 -19.45
CA PHE A 277 -1.10 -5.76 -19.56
C PHE A 277 -0.24 -4.50 -19.48
N GLU A 278 -0.74 -3.44 -20.07
CA GLU A 278 -0.27 -2.08 -19.92
C GLU A 278 -1.22 -1.32 -18.99
N ILE A 279 -0.67 -0.56 -18.02
CA ILE A 279 -1.45 0.42 -17.25
C ILE A 279 -1.48 1.73 -18.03
N ILE A 280 -2.69 2.15 -18.40
CA ILE A 280 -2.94 3.36 -19.16
C ILE A 280 -2.99 4.56 -18.21
N GLU A 281 -3.96 4.59 -17.29
CA GLU A 281 -4.24 5.75 -16.42
C GLU A 281 -5.01 5.30 -15.15
N LEU A 282 -5.23 6.22 -14.21
CA LEU A 282 -6.16 6.04 -13.09
C LEU A 282 -7.44 6.83 -13.39
N GLY A 283 -8.59 6.17 -13.33
CA GLY A 283 -9.92 6.70 -13.69
C GLY A 283 -10.50 7.72 -12.71
N ILE A 284 -9.69 8.71 -12.32
CA ILE A 284 -10.05 9.83 -11.45
C ILE A 284 -9.50 11.15 -12.02
N VAL A 285 -10.09 12.26 -11.58
CA VAL A 285 -9.70 13.61 -11.97
C VAL A 285 -8.21 13.86 -11.71
N GLY A 286 -7.54 14.50 -12.67
CA GLY A 286 -6.11 14.82 -12.59
C GLY A 286 -5.16 13.65 -12.85
N SER A 287 -5.71 12.46 -13.15
CA SER A 287 -4.97 11.25 -13.53
C SER A 287 -5.44 10.61 -14.85
N CYS A 288 -6.56 11.07 -15.41
CA CYS A 288 -7.03 10.74 -16.75
C CYS A 288 -7.76 11.94 -17.39
N THR A 289 -7.91 11.92 -18.71
CA THR A 289 -8.67 12.93 -19.46
C THR A 289 -10.08 12.42 -19.76
N PHE A 290 -11.10 13.07 -19.21
CA PHE A 290 -12.51 12.72 -19.47
C PHE A 290 -12.98 13.29 -20.80
N THR A 291 -13.83 12.56 -21.52
CA THR A 291 -14.39 12.97 -22.83
C THR A 291 -15.49 14.03 -22.72
N ASN A 292 -16.05 14.23 -21.52
CA ASN A 292 -17.05 15.25 -21.23
C ASN A 292 -16.90 15.75 -19.78
N ASN A 293 -17.70 16.77 -19.42
CA ASN A 293 -17.74 17.32 -18.07
C ASN A 293 -19.19 17.64 -17.66
N ARG A 294 -19.97 16.61 -17.33
CA ARG A 294 -21.41 16.73 -17.01
C ARG A 294 -21.62 17.22 -15.57
N LYS A 295 -22.54 18.17 -15.38
CA LYS A 295 -23.01 18.58 -14.06
C LYS A 295 -24.10 17.62 -13.58
N MET A 296 -23.91 17.07 -12.38
CA MET A 296 -24.79 16.04 -11.84
C MET A 296 -25.22 16.38 -10.41
N GLU A 297 -26.45 16.05 -10.08
CA GLU A 297 -26.92 15.98 -8.70
C GLU A 297 -26.45 14.67 -8.05
N ILE A 298 -25.99 14.74 -6.80
CA ILE A 298 -25.67 13.59 -5.96
C ILE A 298 -26.98 13.05 -5.38
N LEU A 299 -27.22 11.75 -5.51
CA LEU A 299 -28.36 11.07 -4.90
C LEU A 299 -27.95 10.39 -3.58
N ASP A 300 -28.91 10.27 -2.67
CA ASP A 300 -28.69 9.66 -1.36
C ASP A 300 -28.66 8.12 -1.42
N LYS A 301 -28.58 7.47 -0.25
CA LYS A 301 -28.54 6.01 -0.18
C LYS A 301 -29.82 5.32 -0.68
N ASN A 302 -30.91 6.04 -0.85
CA ASN A 302 -32.20 5.58 -1.35
C ASN A 302 -32.47 6.04 -2.79
N GLY A 303 -31.49 6.70 -3.44
CA GLY A 303 -31.66 7.26 -4.79
C GLY A 303 -32.45 8.56 -4.83
N LEU A 304 -32.62 9.25 -3.69
CA LEU A 304 -33.35 10.51 -3.60
C LEU A 304 -32.43 11.72 -3.77
N SER A 305 -33.01 12.82 -4.24
CA SER A 305 -32.35 14.12 -4.40
C SER A 305 -31.71 14.59 -3.07
N THR A 306 -30.51 15.17 -3.17
CA THR A 306 -29.82 15.75 -2.01
C THR A 306 -29.64 17.27 -2.12
N GLY A 307 -29.92 17.86 -3.28
CA GLY A 307 -29.62 19.26 -3.59
C GLY A 307 -28.12 19.58 -3.69
N LYS A 308 -27.24 18.57 -3.63
CA LYS A 308 -25.79 18.74 -3.78
C LYS A 308 -25.36 18.34 -5.18
N PHE A 309 -24.45 19.12 -5.75
CA PHE A 309 -24.00 18.94 -7.13
C PHE A 309 -22.52 18.59 -7.22
N THR A 310 -22.16 17.96 -8.33
CA THR A 310 -20.79 17.62 -8.67
C THR A 310 -20.61 17.63 -10.19
N TYR A 311 -19.36 17.47 -10.63
CA TYR A 311 -19.04 17.23 -12.03
C TYR A 311 -18.49 15.80 -12.18
N ASN A 312 -18.93 15.09 -13.22
CA ASN A 312 -18.49 13.73 -13.56
C ASN A 312 -18.39 12.80 -12.33
N ALA A 313 -19.51 12.56 -11.64
CA ALA A 313 -19.55 11.63 -10.50
C ALA A 313 -18.48 11.88 -9.40
N LYS A 314 -18.17 13.16 -9.11
CA LYS A 314 -17.08 13.58 -8.20
C LYS A 314 -15.68 13.37 -8.80
N GLY A 315 -15.56 13.57 -10.10
CA GLY A 315 -14.30 13.44 -10.83
C GLY A 315 -13.86 11.98 -10.97
N THR A 316 -14.78 11.06 -11.24
CA THR A 316 -14.48 9.64 -11.51
C THR A 316 -15.13 9.18 -12.81
N LEU A 317 -14.80 7.96 -13.24
CA LEU A 317 -15.56 7.26 -14.27
C LEU A 317 -16.98 6.95 -13.79
N TYR A 318 -17.95 6.94 -14.71
CA TYR A 318 -19.33 6.59 -14.42
C TYR A 318 -20.00 5.88 -15.61
N LYS A 319 -21.02 5.07 -15.31
CA LYS A 319 -21.83 4.33 -16.29
C LYS A 319 -23.31 4.66 -16.11
N LYS A 320 -24.11 4.48 -17.15
CA LYS A 320 -25.58 4.58 -17.04
C LYS A 320 -26.10 3.60 -15.98
N TYR A 321 -27.08 4.07 -15.21
CA TYR A 321 -27.75 3.24 -14.22
C TYR A 321 -28.57 2.16 -14.94
N ASN A 322 -28.30 0.90 -14.62
CA ASN A 322 -29.09 -0.22 -15.10
C ASN A 322 -29.95 -0.79 -13.95
N PRO A 323 -31.28 -0.60 -13.95
CA PRO A 323 -32.15 -1.06 -12.86
C PRO A 323 -32.21 -2.59 -12.69
N MET A 324 -31.75 -3.37 -13.67
CA MET A 324 -31.68 -4.84 -13.56
C MET A 324 -30.41 -5.32 -12.84
N LEU A 325 -29.32 -4.55 -12.92
CA LEU A 325 -27.99 -4.95 -12.42
C LEU A 325 -27.52 -4.12 -11.23
N ASP A 326 -27.83 -2.83 -11.25
CA ASP A 326 -27.38 -1.87 -10.25
C ASP A 326 -28.42 -1.74 -9.13
N LYS A 327 -27.95 -1.68 -7.89
CA LYS A 327 -28.84 -1.60 -6.72
C LYS A 327 -29.62 -0.29 -6.63
N LYS A 328 -29.02 0.81 -7.11
CA LYS A 328 -29.57 2.18 -7.05
C LYS A 328 -28.73 3.14 -7.90
N PRO A 329 -29.34 4.24 -8.39
CA PRO A 329 -28.57 5.33 -8.97
C PRO A 329 -27.85 6.12 -7.88
N ALA A 330 -26.73 6.74 -8.25
CA ALA A 330 -25.94 7.60 -7.36
C ALA A 330 -25.87 9.04 -7.84
N PHE A 331 -26.10 9.27 -9.13
CA PHE A 331 -26.05 10.58 -9.73
C PHE A 331 -27.19 10.76 -10.73
N LYS A 332 -27.67 12.00 -10.86
CA LYS A 332 -28.64 12.40 -11.87
C LYS A 332 -28.08 13.56 -12.68
N ASP A 333 -28.11 13.44 -14.00
CA ASP A 333 -27.73 14.53 -14.88
C ASP A 333 -28.66 15.74 -14.69
N VAL A 334 -28.10 16.95 -14.59
CA VAL A 334 -28.92 18.16 -14.40
C VAL A 334 -29.65 18.57 -15.68
N GLU A 335 -29.08 18.30 -16.85
CA GLU A 335 -29.62 18.74 -18.14
C GLU A 335 -30.60 17.73 -18.71
N THR A 336 -30.21 16.46 -18.74
CA THR A 336 -30.97 15.36 -19.37
C THR A 336 -31.87 14.61 -18.39
N GLY A 337 -31.59 14.69 -17.08
CA GLY A 337 -32.27 13.90 -16.06
C GLY A 337 -31.88 12.42 -16.04
N GLU A 338 -30.94 11.98 -16.89
CA GLU A 338 -30.44 10.60 -16.91
C GLU A 338 -29.80 10.20 -15.58
N LEU A 339 -29.91 8.91 -15.23
CA LEU A 339 -29.38 8.37 -13.98
C LEU A 339 -28.09 7.58 -14.21
N TYR A 340 -27.13 7.76 -13.31
CA TYR A 340 -25.83 7.08 -13.37
C TYR A 340 -25.48 6.36 -12.07
N SER A 341 -24.66 5.33 -12.22
CA SER A 341 -24.12 4.54 -11.12
C SER A 341 -22.75 5.05 -10.70
N SER A 342 -22.51 5.08 -9.38
CA SER A 342 -21.19 5.42 -8.83
C SER A 342 -20.24 4.27 -9.01
N ILE A 343 -19.00 4.59 -9.40
CA ILE A 343 -17.93 3.61 -9.58
C ILE A 343 -16.75 4.08 -8.74
N TYR A 344 -16.16 3.16 -7.97
CA TYR A 344 -14.91 3.43 -7.27
C TYR A 344 -13.79 3.69 -8.27
N ALA A 345 -12.68 4.29 -7.84
CA ALA A 345 -11.52 4.49 -8.70
C ALA A 345 -11.13 3.20 -9.43
N ARG A 346 -10.88 3.30 -10.72
CA ARG A 346 -10.49 2.17 -11.58
C ARG A 346 -9.10 2.38 -12.15
N VAL A 347 -8.33 1.31 -12.25
CA VAL A 347 -7.09 1.31 -13.02
C VAL A 347 -7.48 1.01 -14.46
N LEU A 348 -7.14 1.91 -15.38
CA LEU A 348 -7.37 1.71 -16.80
C LEU A 348 -6.22 0.89 -17.35
N ILE A 349 -6.52 -0.27 -17.92
CA ILE A 349 -5.54 -1.21 -18.47
C ILE A 349 -5.88 -1.59 -19.90
N ARG A 350 -4.87 -2.05 -20.64
CA ARG A 350 -5.03 -2.68 -21.96
C ARG A 350 -4.19 -3.95 -22.01
N LYS A 351 -4.63 -4.98 -22.73
CA LYS A 351 -3.76 -6.13 -23.01
C LYS A 351 -2.58 -5.67 -23.86
N ARG A 352 -1.40 -6.22 -23.60
CA ARG A 352 -0.31 -6.10 -24.57
C ARG A 352 -0.57 -7.06 -25.71
N SER A 353 -0.42 -6.58 -26.94
CA SER A 353 -0.39 -7.44 -28.12
C SER A 353 0.74 -8.46 -27.94
N SER A 354 0.42 -9.73 -28.22
CA SER A 354 1.35 -10.87 -28.10
C SER A 354 2.49 -10.78 -29.10
#